data_AF-A0A4Q9PH61-F1
#
_entry.id   AF-A0A4Q9PH61-F1
#
_cell.length_a   1.000
_cell.length_b   1.000
_cell.length_c   1.000
_cell.angle_alpha   90.00
_cell.angle_beta   90.00
_cell.angle_gamma   90.00
#
_symmetry.space_group_name_H-M   'P 1'
#
loop_
_entity.id
_entity.type
_entity.pdbx_description
1 polymer ?
#
loop_
_entity_poly.entity_id
_entity_poly.type
_entity_poly.pdbx_seq_one_letter_code
_entity_poly.pdbx_strand_id
1 'polypeptide(L)'
;MSSTHLPDSYLDALDIGKESRAGALALLVYDHLVTLDLEAELVWTQSKRSRVVWLYIFNRFFPLVWLVCIIYLSVDDFVILVSTLAVQIILQLRVYALYDKGRRVRLFLVCCWLAEVTVMAILIGITMANISGKCRWCSPQARAQPLMLVLADLPVVSTPTGCYYSGIFSISALFWLPALVYEPILCLMVLWQAWDQDWTSWFRRAVDRSGTSVRLHQGRLFKVLARDSLIYFVAIFIELIINTVIWSHYNRYINIVVPWAGVLPSILGSRLLLSMREAIRFSEQYGPHATAITNLAEDRTAASSTMWFATVDQMTIIPRDKDK
;
A
#
# COMPACT_ATOMS: atom_id res chain seq x y z
N MET A 1 -11.09 11.65 47.81
CA MET A 1 -11.06 11.27 46.38
C MET A 1 -10.60 9.82 46.33
N SER A 2 -11.53 8.88 46.20
CA SER A 2 -11.21 7.46 46.12
C SER A 2 -10.52 7.22 44.78
N SER A 3 -9.26 6.82 44.80
CA SER A 3 -8.55 6.28 43.65
C SER A 3 -9.31 5.05 43.17
N THR A 4 -10.07 5.18 42.09
CA THR A 4 -10.70 4.06 41.40
C THR A 4 -9.60 3.13 40.91
N HIS A 5 -9.25 2.12 41.70
CA HIS A 5 -8.37 1.05 41.27
C HIS A 5 -9.04 0.34 40.09
N LEU A 6 -8.38 0.38 38.93
CA LEU A 6 -8.72 -0.47 37.80
C LEU A 6 -8.65 -1.94 38.26
N PRO A 7 -9.57 -2.82 37.84
CA PRO A 7 -9.43 -4.25 38.11
C PRO A 7 -8.12 -4.76 37.50
N ASP A 8 -7.38 -5.61 38.20
CA ASP A 8 -6.02 -6.07 37.82
C ASP A 8 -5.93 -6.53 36.37
N SER A 9 -6.97 -7.20 35.90
CA SER A 9 -7.10 -7.64 34.53
C SER A 9 -6.91 -6.47 33.51
N TYR A 10 -7.50 -5.29 33.74
CA TYR A 10 -7.33 -4.15 32.83
C TYR A 10 -5.91 -3.59 32.85
N LEU A 11 -5.21 -3.68 33.99
CA LEU A 11 -3.81 -3.31 34.09
C LEU A 11 -2.93 -4.26 33.28
N ASP A 12 -3.15 -5.58 33.39
CA ASP A 12 -2.42 -6.58 32.60
C ASP A 12 -2.56 -6.33 31.09
N ALA A 13 -3.78 -6.07 30.62
CA ALA A 13 -4.03 -5.81 29.20
C ALA A 13 -3.36 -4.51 28.71
N LEU A 14 -3.27 -3.51 29.59
CA LEU A 14 -2.59 -2.25 29.30
C LEU A 14 -1.08 -2.43 29.23
N ASP A 15 -0.49 -3.21 30.14
CA ASP A 15 0.94 -3.48 30.16
C ASP A 15 1.37 -4.33 28.94
N ILE A 16 0.59 -5.35 28.56
CA ILE A 16 0.81 -6.09 27.31
C ILE A 16 0.71 -5.15 26.09
N GLY A 17 -0.21 -4.18 26.12
CA GLY A 17 -0.32 -3.16 25.08
C GLY A 17 0.94 -2.29 24.95
N LYS A 18 1.57 -1.91 26.07
CA LYS A 18 2.83 -1.16 26.08
C LYS A 18 3.98 -1.98 25.51
N GLU A 19 4.06 -3.26 25.88
CA GLU A 19 5.05 -4.19 25.34
C GLU A 19 4.88 -4.36 23.82
N SER A 20 3.64 -4.53 23.36
CA SER A 20 3.31 -4.61 21.94
C SER A 20 3.73 -3.36 21.17
N ARG A 21 3.45 -2.16 21.73
CA ARG A 21 3.89 -0.88 21.15
C ARG A 21 5.41 -0.78 21.06
N ALA A 22 6.13 -1.22 22.10
CA ALA A 22 7.60 -1.25 22.08
C ALA A 22 8.13 -2.20 21.01
N GLY A 23 7.53 -3.39 20.85
CA GLY A 23 7.87 -4.34 19.79
C GLY A 23 7.60 -3.78 18.38
N ALA A 24 6.44 -3.14 18.18
CA ALA A 24 6.08 -2.51 16.92
C ALA A 24 7.03 -1.36 16.56
N LEU A 25 7.41 -0.53 17.54
CA LEU A 25 8.41 0.52 17.37
C LEU A 25 9.79 -0.05 17.03
N ALA A 26 10.23 -1.10 17.73
CA ALA A 26 11.51 -1.75 17.47
C ALA A 26 11.58 -2.31 16.04
N LEU A 27 10.51 -2.97 15.59
CA LEU A 27 10.41 -3.47 14.21
C LEU A 27 10.43 -2.32 13.19
N LEU A 28 9.69 -1.24 13.44
CA LEU A 28 9.66 -0.09 12.55
C LEU A 28 11.04 0.57 12.46
N VAL A 29 11.73 0.76 13.57
CA VAL A 29 13.10 1.32 13.61
C VAL A 29 14.08 0.38 12.89
N TYR A 30 13.99 -0.93 13.11
CA TYR A 30 14.79 -1.91 12.39
C TYR A 30 14.58 -1.81 10.87
N ASP A 31 13.32 -1.71 10.43
CA ASP A 31 13.00 -1.53 9.02
C ASP A 31 13.59 -0.24 8.44
N HIS A 32 13.55 0.86 9.21
CA HIS A 32 14.23 2.11 8.85
C HIS A 32 15.69 1.87 8.58
N LEU A 33 16.41 1.30 9.55
CA LEU A 33 17.86 1.05 9.46
C LEU A 33 18.24 0.18 8.25
N VAL A 34 17.52 -0.93 8.02
CA VAL A 34 17.83 -1.88 6.93
C VAL A 34 17.62 -1.27 5.54
N THR A 35 16.77 -0.26 5.40
CA THR A 35 16.43 0.32 4.09
C THR A 35 16.99 1.73 3.90
N LEU A 36 17.77 2.26 4.84
CA LEU A 36 18.42 3.57 4.73
C LEU A 36 19.29 3.69 3.48
N ASP A 37 20.06 2.65 3.14
CA ASP A 37 20.97 2.66 1.98
C ASP A 37 20.18 2.86 0.68
N LEU A 38 19.07 2.14 0.55
CA LEU A 38 18.19 2.20 -0.61
C LEU A 38 17.44 3.53 -0.68
N GLU A 39 17.04 4.08 0.46
CA GLU A 39 16.42 5.40 0.55
C GLU A 39 17.37 6.52 0.13
N ALA A 40 18.61 6.48 0.62
CA ALA A 40 19.67 7.42 0.28
C ALA A 40 19.79 7.55 -1.24
N GLU A 41 19.74 6.41 -1.94
CA GLU A 41 19.90 6.35 -3.37
C GLU A 41 18.63 6.67 -4.17
N LEU A 42 17.45 6.16 -3.77
CA LEU A 42 16.21 6.22 -4.57
C LEU A 42 15.25 7.36 -4.18
N VAL A 43 15.38 7.89 -2.97
CA VAL A 43 14.46 8.91 -2.45
C VAL A 43 15.17 10.24 -2.29
N TRP A 44 16.34 10.26 -1.68
CA TRP A 44 17.02 11.49 -1.30
C TRP A 44 17.79 12.16 -2.45
N THR A 45 18.22 11.41 -3.46
CA THR A 45 18.84 11.97 -4.69
C THR A 45 17.84 12.66 -5.64
N GLN A 46 16.55 12.40 -5.47
CA GLN A 46 15.52 12.81 -6.41
C GLN A 46 14.97 14.21 -6.13
N SER A 47 14.36 14.82 -7.14
CA SER A 47 13.74 16.14 -7.00
C SER A 47 12.60 16.11 -5.97
N LYS A 48 12.75 16.92 -4.91
CA LYS A 48 11.78 17.08 -3.80
C LYS A 48 10.41 17.67 -4.23
N ARG A 49 10.24 17.97 -5.52
CA ARG A 49 8.99 18.49 -6.11
C ARG A 49 7.95 17.39 -6.37
N SER A 50 8.34 16.11 -6.37
CA SER A 50 7.41 15.00 -6.64
C SER A 50 6.48 14.75 -5.44
N ARG A 51 5.16 14.74 -5.68
CA ARG A 51 4.14 14.46 -4.65
C ARG A 51 4.26 13.06 -4.05
N VAL A 52 4.78 12.11 -4.82
CA VAL A 52 5.00 10.72 -4.37
C VAL A 52 6.14 10.63 -3.34
N VAL A 53 7.11 11.55 -3.38
CA VAL A 53 8.18 11.65 -2.35
C VAL A 53 7.59 12.12 -1.03
N TRP A 54 6.70 13.12 -1.04
CA TRP A 54 6.02 13.56 0.17
C TRP A 54 5.09 12.50 0.74
N LEU A 55 4.36 11.77 -0.11
CA LEU A 55 3.54 10.65 0.34
C LEU A 55 4.39 9.53 0.97
N TYR A 56 5.56 9.25 0.40
CA TYR A 56 6.53 8.32 0.97
C TYR A 56 7.00 8.78 2.37
N ILE A 57 7.49 10.01 2.48
CA ILE A 57 7.97 10.58 3.76
C ILE A 57 6.85 10.57 4.80
N PHE A 58 5.63 10.94 4.41
CA PHE A 58 4.48 10.89 5.30
C PHE A 58 4.24 9.46 5.81
N ASN A 59 4.04 8.50 4.91
CA ASN A 59 3.81 7.11 5.27
C ASN A 59 4.92 6.52 6.15
N ARG A 60 6.16 6.95 5.93
CA ARG A 60 7.37 6.46 6.60
C ARG A 60 7.53 7.00 8.02
N PHE A 61 7.53 8.32 8.17
CA PHE A 61 7.89 8.98 9.43
C PHE A 61 6.69 9.28 10.33
N PHE A 62 5.47 9.37 9.78
CA PHE A 62 4.28 9.69 10.56
C PHE A 62 3.99 8.64 11.64
N PRO A 63 3.99 7.32 11.35
CA PRO A 63 3.78 6.29 12.38
C PRO A 63 4.93 6.21 13.38
N LEU A 64 6.17 6.52 12.95
CA LEU A 64 7.33 6.57 13.84
C LEU A 64 7.18 7.68 14.89
N VAL A 65 6.83 8.89 14.45
CA VAL A 65 6.58 10.02 15.36
C VAL A 65 5.43 9.69 16.31
N TRP A 66 4.36 9.08 15.79
CA TRP A 66 3.22 8.66 16.61
C TRP A 66 3.60 7.64 17.69
N LEU A 67 4.41 6.62 17.39
CA LEU A 67 4.79 5.60 18.38
C LEU A 67 5.74 6.12 19.45
N VAL A 68 6.58 7.10 19.12
CA VAL A 68 7.52 7.73 20.06
C VAL A 68 6.81 8.69 20.99
N CYS A 69 5.83 9.44 20.48
CA CYS A 69 4.99 10.28 21.31
C CYS A 69 3.97 9.41 22.06
N ILE A 70 3.96 9.43 23.39
CA ILE A 70 2.86 8.81 24.16
C ILE A 70 1.63 9.71 23.97
N ILE A 71 0.84 9.45 22.93
CA ILE A 71 -0.38 10.20 22.66
C ILE A 71 -1.60 9.42 23.18
N TYR A 72 -2.62 10.17 23.59
CA TYR A 72 -3.92 9.67 24.03
C TYR A 72 -4.57 8.76 22.98
N LEU A 73 -5.29 7.74 23.47
CA LEU A 73 -6.00 6.73 22.68
C LEU A 73 -6.93 7.30 21.57
N SER A 74 -7.53 8.47 21.80
CA SER A 74 -8.35 9.15 20.79
C SER A 74 -7.55 9.71 19.61
N VAL A 75 -6.26 10.00 19.83
CA VAL A 75 -5.33 10.36 18.75
C VAL A 75 -4.86 9.10 18.01
N ASP A 76 -4.80 7.95 18.67
CA ASP A 76 -4.43 6.68 18.01
C ASP A 76 -5.42 6.35 16.88
N ASP A 77 -6.72 6.49 17.10
CA ASP A 77 -7.74 6.23 16.07
C ASP A 77 -7.62 7.19 14.87
N PHE A 78 -7.36 8.48 15.13
CA PHE A 78 -7.14 9.46 14.07
C PHE A 78 -5.85 9.19 13.29
N VAL A 79 -4.77 8.85 14.00
CA VAL A 79 -3.49 8.53 13.38
C VAL A 79 -3.59 7.28 12.53
N ILE A 80 -4.25 6.23 13.03
CA ILE A 80 -4.51 5.01 12.27
C ILE A 80 -5.32 5.34 11.03
N LEU A 81 -6.44 6.08 11.16
CA LEU A 81 -7.26 6.48 10.02
C LEU A 81 -6.41 7.17 8.94
N VAL A 82 -5.64 8.20 9.30
CA VAL A 82 -4.83 8.94 8.32
C VAL A 82 -3.73 8.05 7.72
N SER A 83 -3.10 7.18 8.51
CA SER A 83 -2.08 6.23 8.04
C SER A 83 -2.67 5.22 7.06
N THR A 84 -3.83 4.65 7.38
CA THR A 84 -4.55 3.71 6.52
C THR A 84 -4.94 4.37 5.20
N LEU A 85 -5.49 5.60 5.24
CA LEU A 85 -5.82 6.35 4.02
C LEU A 85 -4.59 6.62 3.15
N ALA A 86 -3.44 6.94 3.76
CA ALA A 86 -2.20 7.15 3.02
C ALA A 86 -1.74 5.87 2.30
N VAL A 87 -1.80 4.71 2.96
CA VAL A 87 -1.44 3.42 2.36
C VAL A 87 -2.40 3.03 1.25
N GLN A 88 -3.71 3.25 1.44
CA GLN A 88 -4.71 3.01 0.41
C GLN A 88 -4.43 3.83 -0.86
N ILE A 89 -4.06 5.12 -0.70
CA ILE A 89 -3.64 5.96 -1.84
C ILE A 89 -2.41 5.37 -2.53
N ILE A 90 -1.41 4.87 -1.78
CA ILE A 90 -0.22 4.23 -2.34
C ILE A 90 -0.60 3.01 -3.19
N LEU A 91 -1.47 2.13 -2.66
CA LEU A 91 -1.93 0.93 -3.36
C LEU A 91 -2.71 1.30 -4.63
N GLN A 92 -3.59 2.31 -4.56
CA GLN A 92 -4.32 2.81 -5.73
C GLN A 92 -3.42 3.39 -6.80
N LEU A 93 -2.42 4.21 -6.42
CA LEU A 93 -1.44 4.75 -7.37
C LEU A 93 -0.72 3.63 -8.11
N ARG A 94 -0.46 2.51 -7.42
CA ARG A 94 0.16 1.34 -8.04
C ARG A 94 -0.76 0.62 -9.00
N VAL A 95 -2.00 0.32 -8.62
CA VAL A 95 -2.99 -0.28 -9.54
C VAL A 95 -3.21 0.62 -10.74
N TYR A 96 -3.28 1.95 -10.53
CA TYR A 96 -3.41 2.91 -11.61
C TYR A 96 -2.22 2.91 -12.57
N ALA A 97 -1.00 2.78 -12.04
CA ALA A 97 0.21 2.63 -12.86
C ALA A 97 0.22 1.31 -13.63
N LEU A 98 -0.32 0.23 -13.05
CA LEU A 98 -0.42 -1.09 -13.67
C LEU A 98 -1.42 -1.11 -14.86
N TYR A 99 -2.46 -0.28 -14.80
CA TYR A 99 -3.49 -0.14 -15.84
C TYR A 99 -3.18 0.98 -16.87
N ASP A 100 -1.90 1.26 -17.11
CA ASP A 100 -1.40 2.24 -18.09
C ASP A 100 -2.11 3.61 -18.01
N LYS A 101 -2.43 4.04 -16.79
CA LYS A 101 -3.02 5.35 -16.49
C LYS A 101 -4.39 5.64 -17.15
N GLY A 102 -5.16 4.60 -17.49
CA GLY A 102 -6.48 4.74 -18.11
C GLY A 102 -7.50 5.58 -17.29
N ARG A 103 -8.20 6.51 -17.95
CA ARG A 103 -9.18 7.41 -17.28
C ARG A 103 -10.35 6.66 -16.61
N ARG A 104 -10.80 5.56 -17.22
CA ARG A 104 -11.90 4.72 -16.69
C ARG A 104 -11.51 4.06 -15.37
N VAL A 105 -10.30 3.49 -15.31
CA VAL A 105 -9.76 2.85 -14.10
C VAL A 105 -9.56 3.88 -13.00
N ARG A 106 -9.03 5.08 -13.33
CA ARG A 106 -8.90 6.17 -12.35
C ARG A 106 -10.24 6.56 -11.73
N LEU A 107 -11.27 6.73 -12.57
CA LEU A 107 -12.60 7.09 -12.12
C LEU A 107 -13.17 6.01 -11.20
N PHE A 108 -13.06 4.74 -11.59
CA PHE A 108 -13.49 3.60 -10.77
C PHE A 108 -12.78 3.59 -9.40
N LEU A 109 -11.45 3.67 -9.37
CA LEU A 109 -10.67 3.64 -8.14
C LEU A 109 -11.05 4.79 -7.19
N VAL A 110 -11.17 6.02 -7.71
CA VAL A 110 -11.55 7.19 -6.91
C VAL A 110 -12.98 7.06 -6.39
N CYS A 111 -13.93 6.59 -7.22
CA CYS A 111 -15.31 6.39 -6.78
C CYS A 111 -15.42 5.35 -5.65
N CYS A 112 -14.74 4.20 -5.79
CA CYS A 112 -14.74 3.17 -4.75
C CYS A 112 -14.08 3.69 -3.45
N TRP A 113 -12.97 4.41 -3.56
CA TRP A 113 -12.32 5.00 -2.39
C TRP A 113 -13.18 6.06 -1.69
N LEU A 114 -13.85 6.93 -2.46
CA LEU A 114 -14.79 7.89 -1.87
C LEU A 114 -15.96 7.19 -1.18
N ALA A 115 -16.47 6.10 -1.76
CA ALA A 115 -17.50 5.29 -1.12
C ALA A 115 -16.98 4.67 0.20
N GLU A 116 -15.76 4.13 0.19
CA GLU A 116 -15.11 3.57 1.38
C GLU A 116 -14.98 4.60 2.51
N VAL A 117 -14.38 5.75 2.22
CA VAL A 117 -14.21 6.86 3.18
C VAL A 117 -15.56 7.32 3.71
N THR A 118 -16.58 7.40 2.83
CA THR A 118 -17.94 7.79 3.22
C THR A 118 -18.54 6.79 4.20
N VAL A 119 -18.42 5.49 3.93
CA VAL A 119 -18.92 4.44 4.82
C VAL A 119 -18.19 4.48 6.16
N MET A 120 -16.86 4.64 6.17
CA MET A 120 -16.08 4.77 7.40
C MET A 120 -16.51 5.98 8.23
N ALA A 121 -16.73 7.13 7.59
CA ALA A 121 -17.20 8.35 8.26
C ALA A 121 -18.61 8.17 8.87
N ILE A 122 -19.52 7.49 8.16
CA ILE A 122 -20.86 7.17 8.66
C ILE A 122 -20.78 6.24 9.88
N LEU A 123 -19.96 5.19 9.83
CA LEU A 123 -19.79 4.24 10.95
C LEU A 123 -19.20 4.91 12.19
N ILE A 124 -18.23 5.81 12.02
CA ILE A 124 -17.72 6.64 13.11
C ILE A 124 -18.84 7.52 13.66
N GLY A 125 -19.60 8.21 12.80
CA GLY A 125 -20.71 9.06 13.21
C GLY A 125 -21.79 8.31 14.01
N ILE A 126 -22.17 7.11 13.58
CA ILE A 126 -23.12 6.23 14.28
C ILE A 126 -22.56 5.82 15.66
N THR A 127 -21.27 5.50 15.73
CA THR A 127 -20.61 5.12 16.99
C THR A 127 -20.66 6.29 17.97
N MET A 128 -20.30 7.50 17.53
CA MET A 128 -20.33 8.71 18.36
C MET A 128 -21.75 9.07 18.81
N ALA A 129 -22.75 8.96 17.92
CA ALA A 129 -24.14 9.25 18.25
C ALA A 129 -24.70 8.30 19.33
N ASN A 130 -24.40 7.00 19.25
CA ASN A 130 -24.88 6.01 20.22
C ASN A 130 -24.21 6.14 21.59
N ILE A 131 -22.96 6.62 21.64
CA ILE A 131 -22.26 6.96 22.88
C ILE A 131 -22.97 8.13 23.58
N SER A 132 -23.27 9.20 22.84
CA SER A 132 -23.97 10.39 23.37
C SER A 132 -25.40 10.08 23.85
N GLY A 133 -26.04 9.04 23.30
CA GLY A 133 -27.37 8.58 23.71
C GLY A 133 -27.41 7.94 25.10
N LYS A 134 -26.32 7.33 25.57
CA LYS A 134 -26.23 6.71 26.91
C LYS A 134 -25.81 7.68 28.02
N CYS A 135 -25.14 8.77 27.69
CA CYS A 135 -24.73 9.81 28.65
C CYS A 135 -25.79 10.91 28.89
N ARG A 136 -27.01 10.80 28.33
CA ARG A 136 -28.11 11.76 28.59
C ARG A 136 -28.56 11.82 30.07
N TRP A 137 -28.14 10.86 30.89
CA TRP A 137 -28.43 10.82 32.34
C TRP A 137 -27.28 11.30 33.23
N CYS A 138 -26.12 11.70 32.67
CA CYS A 138 -24.98 12.17 33.46
C CYS A 138 -24.78 13.68 33.31
N SER A 139 -25.32 14.40 34.30
CA SER A 139 -25.08 15.81 34.68
C SER A 139 -25.83 16.93 33.93
N PRO A 140 -26.67 17.72 34.63
CA PRO A 140 -27.34 18.91 34.11
C PRO A 140 -26.49 20.20 34.19
N GLN A 141 -25.16 20.12 34.08
CA GLN A 141 -24.28 21.27 34.35
C GLN A 141 -23.14 21.44 33.32
N ALA A 142 -23.46 21.75 32.07
CA ALA A 142 -22.45 22.22 31.11
C ALA A 142 -23.06 23.19 30.09
N ARG A 143 -23.52 24.35 30.57
CA ARG A 143 -23.85 25.50 29.71
C ARG A 143 -22.67 26.47 29.80
N ALA A 144 -21.99 26.63 28.66
CA ALA A 144 -20.85 27.52 28.39
C ALA A 144 -19.47 27.04 28.88
N GLN A 145 -18.64 26.47 27.99
CA GLN A 145 -17.16 26.58 27.95
C GLN A 145 -16.52 25.81 26.76
N PRO A 146 -15.25 26.07 26.38
CA PRO A 146 -14.74 26.04 24.99
C PRO A 146 -14.34 24.66 24.44
N LEU A 147 -13.98 24.65 23.16
CA LEU A 147 -13.55 23.57 22.22
C LEU A 147 -12.72 22.38 22.79
N MET A 148 -12.18 22.48 24.00
CA MET A 148 -11.38 21.44 24.67
C MET A 148 -12.21 20.26 25.21
N LEU A 149 -13.55 20.37 25.20
CA LEU A 149 -14.47 19.41 25.84
C LEU A 149 -15.15 18.42 24.89
N VAL A 150 -14.91 18.45 23.57
CA VAL A 150 -15.41 17.41 22.65
C VAL A 150 -14.78 16.03 22.94
N LEU A 151 -13.65 16.01 23.67
CA LEU A 151 -12.98 14.78 24.11
C LEU A 151 -13.58 14.15 25.38
N ALA A 152 -14.39 14.87 26.18
CA ALA A 152 -14.90 14.34 27.46
C ALA A 152 -16.20 13.54 27.34
N ASP A 153 -16.90 13.59 26.19
CA ASP A 153 -18.08 12.77 25.92
C ASP A 153 -17.72 11.39 25.32
N LEU A 154 -16.43 11.11 25.12
CA LEU A 154 -15.95 9.78 24.78
C LEU A 154 -15.83 8.94 26.05
N PRO A 155 -16.23 7.66 26.05
CA PRO A 155 -16.18 6.78 27.22
C PRO A 155 -14.74 6.27 27.43
N VAL A 156 -13.81 7.21 27.56
CA VAL A 156 -12.38 6.99 27.75
C VAL A 156 -12.09 7.24 29.22
N VAL A 157 -11.88 6.17 29.97
CA VAL A 157 -11.44 6.29 31.36
C VAL A 157 -9.93 6.49 31.32
N SER A 158 -9.52 7.71 31.65
CA SER A 158 -8.11 8.10 31.74
C SER A 158 -7.59 7.77 33.14
N THR A 159 -6.55 6.96 33.22
CA THR A 159 -5.82 6.67 34.46
C THR A 159 -4.37 7.16 34.37
N PRO A 160 -3.65 7.37 35.49
CA PRO A 160 -2.27 7.86 35.49
C PRO A 160 -1.30 6.97 34.69
N THR A 161 -1.67 5.72 34.43
CA THR A 161 -0.87 4.71 33.73
C THR A 161 -1.32 4.46 32.28
N GLY A 162 -2.47 5.00 31.85
CA GLY A 162 -2.99 4.87 30.48
C GLY A 162 -4.49 5.14 30.32
N CYS A 163 -4.98 5.06 29.08
CA CYS A 163 -6.38 5.25 28.72
C CYS A 163 -7.00 3.94 28.23
N TYR A 164 -8.24 3.65 28.62
CA TYR A 164 -9.00 2.53 28.07
C TYR A 164 -10.45 2.94 27.77
N TYR A 165 -11.05 2.27 26.80
CA TYR A 165 -12.44 2.45 26.45
C TYR A 165 -13.35 1.62 27.37
N SER A 166 -14.25 2.26 28.12
CA SER A 166 -15.29 1.57 28.89
C SER A 166 -16.58 1.49 28.07
N GLY A 167 -16.95 0.30 27.57
CA GLY A 167 -18.22 0.13 26.86
C GLY A 167 -18.19 0.43 25.36
N ILE A 168 -17.04 0.26 24.69
CA ILE A 168 -17.01 0.15 23.23
C ILE A 168 -17.91 -1.00 22.80
N PHE A 169 -18.87 -0.69 21.94
CA PHE A 169 -19.71 -1.68 21.29
C PHE A 169 -18.89 -2.45 20.25
N SER A 170 -19.09 -3.76 20.14
CA SER A 170 -18.52 -4.58 19.05
C SER A 170 -18.85 -4.04 17.65
N ILE A 171 -19.90 -3.22 17.53
CA ILE A 171 -20.28 -2.51 16.30
C ILE A 171 -19.17 -1.57 15.80
N SER A 172 -18.32 -1.03 16.67
CA SER A 172 -17.18 -0.19 16.27
C SER A 172 -16.16 -0.97 15.42
N ALA A 173 -16.09 -2.30 15.55
CA ALA A 173 -15.24 -3.14 14.72
C ALA A 173 -15.69 -3.14 13.24
N LEU A 174 -16.94 -2.77 12.93
CA LEU A 174 -17.42 -2.63 11.55
C LEU A 174 -16.66 -1.55 10.76
N PHE A 175 -15.95 -0.66 11.44
CA PHE A 175 -15.07 0.35 10.83
C PHE A 175 -14.06 -0.26 9.84
N TRP A 176 -13.58 -1.48 10.07
CA TRP A 176 -12.62 -2.15 9.18
C TRP A 176 -13.27 -2.83 7.97
N LEU A 177 -14.60 -3.00 7.95
CA LEU A 177 -15.28 -3.70 6.85
C LEU A 177 -15.10 -3.05 5.48
N PRO A 178 -15.18 -1.71 5.33
CA PRO A 178 -14.94 -1.07 4.04
C PRO A 178 -13.55 -1.39 3.48
N ALA A 179 -12.52 -1.32 4.32
CA ALA A 179 -11.16 -1.69 3.96
C ALA A 179 -11.04 -3.19 3.62
N LEU A 180 -11.64 -4.07 4.44
CA LEU A 180 -11.67 -5.52 4.18
C LEU A 180 -12.34 -5.90 2.87
N VAL A 181 -13.29 -5.11 2.38
CA VAL A 181 -13.93 -5.33 1.07
C VAL A 181 -13.11 -4.71 -0.06
N TYR A 182 -12.51 -3.54 0.16
CA TYR A 182 -11.78 -2.82 -0.87
C TYR A 182 -10.43 -3.47 -1.21
N GLU A 183 -9.71 -4.01 -0.23
CA GLU A 183 -8.42 -4.68 -0.46
C GLU A 183 -8.52 -5.89 -1.43
N PRO A 184 -9.47 -6.83 -1.28
CA PRO A 184 -9.72 -7.88 -2.27
C PRO A 184 -10.06 -7.35 -3.66
N ILE A 185 -10.79 -6.23 -3.78
CA ILE A 185 -11.12 -5.63 -5.08
C ILE A 185 -9.84 -5.18 -5.79
N LEU A 186 -8.94 -4.48 -5.09
CA LEU A 186 -7.65 -4.07 -5.65
C LEU A 186 -6.78 -5.28 -6.02
N CYS A 187 -6.75 -6.30 -5.14
CA CYS A 187 -6.04 -7.55 -5.38
C CYS A 187 -6.54 -8.25 -6.66
N LEU A 188 -7.86 -8.38 -6.83
CA LEU A 188 -8.49 -8.97 -8.01
C LEU A 188 -8.17 -8.18 -9.28
N MET A 189 -8.14 -6.85 -9.22
CA MET A 189 -7.74 -6.03 -10.37
C MET A 189 -6.29 -6.30 -10.77
N VAL A 190 -5.37 -6.39 -9.82
CA VAL A 190 -3.97 -6.72 -10.13
C VAL A 190 -3.84 -8.12 -10.72
N LEU A 191 -4.56 -9.11 -10.16
CA LEU A 191 -4.58 -10.48 -10.69
C LEU A 191 -5.18 -10.53 -12.10
N TRP A 192 -6.27 -9.82 -12.33
CA TRP A 192 -6.92 -9.75 -13.64
C TRP A 192 -5.98 -9.16 -14.68
N GLN A 193 -5.31 -8.06 -14.35
CA GLN A 193 -4.37 -7.43 -15.24
C GLN A 193 -3.12 -8.29 -15.49
N ALA A 194 -2.61 -8.97 -14.45
CA ALA A 194 -1.51 -9.90 -14.59
C ALA A 194 -1.87 -11.09 -15.50
N TRP A 195 -3.10 -11.62 -15.34
CA TRP A 195 -3.62 -12.70 -16.17
C TRP A 195 -3.82 -12.29 -17.63
N ASP A 196 -4.41 -11.12 -17.87
CA ASP A 196 -4.64 -10.59 -19.22
C ASP A 196 -3.33 -10.42 -20.01
N GLN A 197 -2.30 -9.90 -19.35
CA GLN A 197 -0.97 -9.78 -19.97
C GLN A 197 -0.33 -11.15 -20.23
N ASP A 198 -0.53 -12.11 -19.34
CA ASP A 198 -0.01 -13.46 -19.54
C ASP A 198 -0.70 -14.18 -20.70
N TRP A 199 -2.02 -14.07 -20.77
CA TRP A 199 -2.84 -14.60 -21.85
C TRP A 199 -2.47 -14.00 -23.21
N THR A 200 -2.37 -12.67 -23.30
CA THR A 200 -1.95 -11.99 -24.54
C THR A 200 -0.52 -12.35 -24.93
N SER A 201 0.39 -12.50 -23.97
CA SER A 201 1.76 -12.95 -24.27
C SER A 201 1.82 -14.39 -24.77
N TRP A 202 0.93 -15.27 -24.30
CA TRP A 202 0.84 -16.65 -24.75
C TRP A 202 0.27 -16.74 -26.17
N PHE A 203 -0.83 -16.04 -26.45
CA PHE A 203 -1.41 -15.97 -27.81
C PHE A 203 -0.44 -15.34 -28.82
N ARG A 204 0.26 -14.27 -28.43
CA ARG A 204 1.18 -13.59 -29.33
C ARG A 204 2.45 -14.40 -29.58
N ARG A 205 2.93 -15.19 -28.60
CA ARG A 205 4.01 -16.18 -28.79
C ARG A 205 3.63 -17.33 -29.73
N ALA A 206 2.35 -17.68 -29.81
CA ALA A 206 1.88 -18.65 -30.79
C ALA A 206 1.93 -18.10 -32.24
N VAL A 207 1.93 -16.76 -32.39
CA VAL A 207 1.89 -16.07 -33.70
C VAL A 207 3.28 -15.58 -34.14
N ASP A 208 4.08 -15.02 -33.23
CA ASP A 208 5.38 -14.40 -33.57
C ASP A 208 6.57 -15.31 -33.21
N ARG A 209 7.01 -16.13 -34.18
CA ARG A 209 8.26 -16.92 -34.10
C ARG A 209 9.53 -16.12 -34.45
N SER A 210 9.43 -14.83 -34.75
CA SER A 210 10.55 -14.02 -35.23
C SER A 210 10.61 -12.62 -34.61
N GLY A 211 11.51 -12.42 -33.64
CA GLY A 211 12.14 -11.11 -33.39
C GLY A 211 11.56 -10.19 -32.31
N THR A 212 11.48 -10.56 -31.02
CA THR A 212 11.04 -9.60 -29.98
C THR A 212 11.70 -9.78 -28.61
N SER A 213 12.96 -9.36 -28.45
CA SER A 213 13.67 -9.39 -27.17
C SER A 213 13.45 -8.15 -26.30
N VAL A 214 13.26 -6.96 -26.87
CA VAL A 214 13.11 -5.70 -26.10
C VAL A 214 11.80 -5.62 -25.32
N ARG A 215 10.66 -6.01 -25.91
CA ARG A 215 9.36 -6.00 -25.22
C ARG A 215 9.25 -7.06 -24.13
N LEU A 216 10.08 -8.11 -24.18
CA LEU A 216 10.09 -9.19 -23.19
C LEU A 216 10.55 -8.69 -21.81
N HIS A 217 11.43 -7.68 -21.78
CA HIS A 217 11.97 -7.12 -20.53
C HIS A 217 10.91 -6.32 -19.76
N GLN A 218 10.08 -5.53 -20.46
CA GLN A 218 9.03 -4.73 -19.85
C GLN A 218 7.91 -5.59 -19.23
N GLY A 219 7.56 -6.73 -19.86
CA GLY A 219 6.61 -7.69 -19.30
C GLY A 219 7.13 -8.40 -18.04
N ARG A 220 8.43 -8.70 -17.96
CA ARG A 220 9.05 -9.27 -16.74
C ARG A 220 9.04 -8.27 -15.57
N LEU A 221 9.38 -7.00 -15.83
CA LEU A 221 9.33 -5.95 -14.82
C LEU A 221 7.91 -5.78 -14.25
N PHE A 222 6.92 -5.75 -15.14
CA PHE A 222 5.51 -5.66 -14.78
C PHE A 222 5.06 -6.82 -13.89
N LYS A 223 5.46 -8.06 -14.20
CA LYS A 223 5.14 -9.23 -13.38
C LYS A 223 5.77 -9.19 -12.00
N VAL A 224 7.02 -8.75 -11.90
CA VAL A 224 7.69 -8.60 -10.60
C VAL A 224 6.94 -7.56 -9.76
N LEU A 225 6.56 -6.42 -10.35
CA LEU A 225 5.77 -5.40 -9.68
C LEU A 225 4.37 -5.91 -9.28
N ALA A 226 3.70 -6.68 -10.11
CA ALA A 226 2.40 -7.27 -9.77
C ALA A 226 2.52 -8.30 -8.64
N ARG A 227 3.52 -9.19 -8.70
CA ARG A 227 3.79 -10.19 -7.66
C ARG A 227 4.07 -9.54 -6.31
N ASP A 228 4.92 -8.51 -6.33
CA ASP A 228 5.22 -7.76 -5.13
C ASP A 228 3.92 -7.20 -4.55
N SER A 229 3.08 -6.54 -5.35
CA SER A 229 1.77 -6.00 -4.92
C SER A 229 0.89 -7.03 -4.23
N LEU A 230 0.84 -8.24 -4.79
CA LEU A 230 -0.01 -9.32 -4.31
C LEU A 230 0.36 -9.74 -2.88
N ILE A 231 1.66 -9.87 -2.59
CA ILE A 231 2.14 -10.23 -1.26
C ILE A 231 1.68 -9.19 -0.23
N TYR A 232 1.72 -7.91 -0.61
CA TYR A 232 1.25 -6.83 0.26
C TYR A 232 -0.26 -6.88 0.49
N PHE A 233 -1.07 -7.08 -0.56
CA PHE A 233 -2.52 -7.20 -0.41
C PHE A 233 -2.90 -8.34 0.55
N VAL A 234 -2.23 -9.49 0.44
CA VAL A 234 -2.49 -10.63 1.34
C VAL A 234 -2.09 -10.30 2.78
N ALA A 235 -0.93 -9.67 2.99
CA ALA A 235 -0.46 -9.31 4.33
C ALA A 235 -1.40 -8.32 5.02
N ILE A 236 -1.79 -7.25 4.32
CA ILE A 236 -2.73 -6.23 4.83
C ILE A 236 -4.11 -6.85 5.07
N PHE A 237 -4.58 -7.72 4.20
CA PHE A 237 -5.87 -8.39 4.39
C PHE A 237 -5.90 -9.26 5.65
N ILE A 238 -4.83 -10.04 5.90
CA ILE A 238 -4.70 -10.85 7.13
C ILE A 238 -4.68 -9.95 8.36
N GLU A 239 -3.92 -8.85 8.32
CA GLU A 239 -3.84 -7.87 9.40
C GLU A 239 -5.22 -7.25 9.69
N LEU A 240 -5.95 -6.81 8.66
CA LEU A 240 -7.30 -6.26 8.82
C LEU A 240 -8.28 -7.28 9.41
N ILE A 241 -8.17 -8.56 9.06
CA ILE A 241 -8.97 -9.63 9.68
C ILE A 241 -8.64 -9.76 11.17
N ILE A 242 -7.35 -9.84 11.52
CA ILE A 242 -6.89 -9.97 12.92
C ILE A 242 -7.41 -8.79 13.74
N ASN A 243 -7.27 -7.57 13.22
CA ASN A 243 -7.76 -6.35 13.86
C ASN A 243 -9.28 -6.39 14.07
N THR A 244 -10.04 -6.83 13.06
CA THR A 244 -11.51 -6.92 13.13
C THR A 244 -11.96 -7.94 14.16
N VAL A 245 -11.34 -9.13 14.19
CA VAL A 245 -11.70 -10.21 15.12
C VAL A 245 -11.39 -9.81 16.56
N ILE A 246 -10.20 -9.28 16.81
CA ILE A 246 -9.79 -8.85 18.16
C ILE A 246 -10.66 -7.70 18.63
N TRP A 247 -10.99 -6.75 17.77
CA TRP A 247 -11.85 -5.63 18.17
C TRP A 247 -13.30 -6.05 18.47
N SER A 248 -13.83 -7.03 17.72
CA SER A 248 -15.20 -7.54 17.88
C SER A 248 -15.39 -8.42 19.12
N HIS A 249 -14.47 -9.37 19.34
CA HIS A 249 -14.59 -10.40 20.39
C HIS A 249 -13.79 -10.09 21.67
N TYR A 250 -12.69 -9.34 21.53
CA TYR A 250 -11.67 -9.18 22.56
C TYR A 250 -11.30 -7.70 22.74
N ASN A 251 -12.31 -6.83 22.88
CA ASN A 251 -12.16 -5.39 22.96
C ASN A 251 -11.15 -4.90 24.03
N ARG A 252 -10.89 -5.68 25.08
CA ARG A 252 -9.88 -5.34 26.09
C ARG A 252 -8.44 -5.37 25.55
N TYR A 253 -8.17 -6.12 24.49
CA TYR A 253 -6.84 -6.30 23.90
C TYR A 253 -6.58 -5.43 22.67
N ILE A 254 -7.44 -4.42 22.40
CA ILE A 254 -7.26 -3.47 21.28
C ILE A 254 -5.87 -2.83 21.29
N ASN A 255 -5.37 -2.46 22.47
CA ASN A 255 -4.07 -1.81 22.62
C ASN A 255 -2.89 -2.67 22.16
N ILE A 256 -3.08 -4.00 22.04
CA ILE A 256 -2.07 -4.89 21.50
C ILE A 256 -1.96 -4.72 19.99
N VAL A 257 -3.09 -4.60 19.28
CA VAL A 257 -3.15 -4.62 17.81
C VAL A 257 -3.04 -3.25 17.15
N VAL A 258 -3.49 -2.20 17.84
CA VAL A 258 -3.47 -0.80 17.37
C VAL A 258 -2.09 -0.35 16.85
N PRO A 259 -0.97 -0.59 17.57
CA PRO A 259 0.36 -0.24 17.06
C PRO A 259 0.69 -0.91 15.71
N TRP A 260 0.30 -2.16 15.54
CA TRP A 260 0.58 -2.93 14.32
C TRP A 260 -0.21 -2.41 13.12
N ALA A 261 -1.47 -1.99 13.35
CA ALA A 261 -2.34 -1.35 12.36
C ALA A 261 -1.74 -0.10 11.70
N GLY A 262 -0.78 0.57 12.35
CA GLY A 262 -0.01 1.66 11.76
C GLY A 262 1.34 1.23 11.19
N VAL A 263 2.04 0.31 11.87
CA VAL A 263 3.41 -0.09 11.53
C VAL A 263 3.47 -0.96 10.29
N LEU A 264 2.65 -2.01 10.21
CA LEU A 264 2.71 -2.96 9.09
C LEU A 264 2.37 -2.27 7.76
N PRO A 265 1.29 -1.46 7.65
CA PRO A 265 0.99 -0.74 6.43
C PRO A 265 2.09 0.26 6.05
N SER A 266 2.73 0.91 7.04
CA SER A 266 3.85 1.81 6.83
C SER A 266 5.07 1.12 6.22
N ILE A 267 5.52 0.00 6.83
CA ILE A 267 6.66 -0.79 6.36
C ILE A 267 6.38 -1.31 4.94
N LEU A 268 5.23 -1.95 4.78
CA LEU A 268 4.81 -2.58 3.54
C LEU A 268 4.65 -1.55 2.41
N GLY A 269 3.96 -0.44 2.68
CA GLY A 269 3.80 0.66 1.71
C GLY A 269 5.13 1.33 1.34
N SER A 270 6.06 1.45 2.28
CA SER A 270 7.38 2.03 2.01
C SER A 270 8.22 1.13 1.10
N ARG A 271 8.26 -0.19 1.39
CA ARG A 271 8.95 -1.18 0.56
C ARG A 271 8.35 -1.29 -0.84
N LEU A 272 7.02 -1.15 -0.95
CA LEU A 272 6.30 -1.04 -2.22
C LEU A 272 6.84 0.08 -3.12
N LEU A 273 6.94 1.27 -2.54
CA LEU A 273 7.34 2.48 -3.25
C LEU A 273 8.81 2.44 -3.62
N LEU A 274 9.65 1.87 -2.74
CA LEU A 274 11.06 1.65 -3.02
C LEU A 274 11.25 0.63 -4.15
N SER A 275 10.59 -0.53 -4.11
CA SER A 275 10.73 -1.53 -5.18
C SER A 275 10.23 -1.04 -6.53
N MET A 276 9.17 -0.23 -6.54
CA MET A 276 8.69 0.43 -7.76
C MET A 276 9.70 1.44 -8.31
N ARG A 277 10.34 2.25 -7.46
CA ARG A 277 11.35 3.21 -7.90
C ARG A 277 12.61 2.54 -8.39
N GLU A 278 13.05 1.50 -7.70
CA GLU A 278 14.17 0.66 -8.09
C GLU A 278 13.93 0.07 -9.49
N ALA A 279 12.75 -0.51 -9.71
CA ALA A 279 12.32 -1.04 -11.00
C ALA A 279 12.35 0.00 -12.13
N ILE A 280 11.87 1.23 -11.87
CA ILE A 280 11.87 2.32 -12.86
C ILE A 280 13.30 2.73 -13.18
N ARG A 281 14.16 2.91 -12.17
CA ARG A 281 15.56 3.31 -12.36
C ARG A 281 16.36 2.27 -13.13
N PHE A 282 16.17 0.98 -12.83
CA PHE A 282 16.77 -0.10 -13.61
C PHE A 282 16.33 -0.04 -15.08
N SER A 283 15.04 0.21 -15.34
CA SER A 283 14.53 0.37 -16.70
C SER A 283 15.15 1.57 -17.43
N GLU A 284 15.32 2.71 -16.76
CA GLU A 284 15.92 3.92 -17.36
C GLU A 284 17.41 3.72 -17.65
N GLN A 285 18.14 3.08 -16.74
CA GLN A 285 19.59 2.89 -16.86
C GLN A 285 19.96 1.83 -17.91
N TYR A 286 19.24 0.70 -17.95
CA TYR A 286 19.58 -0.43 -18.82
C TYR A 286 18.74 -0.51 -20.09
N GLY A 287 17.60 0.19 -20.16
CA GLY A 287 16.75 0.26 -21.34
C GLY A 287 17.50 0.71 -22.61
N PRO A 288 18.24 1.84 -22.59
CA PRO A 288 18.96 2.34 -23.77
C PRO A 288 20.01 1.36 -24.30
N HIS A 289 20.72 0.69 -23.40
CA HIS A 289 21.73 -0.31 -23.78
C HIS A 289 21.11 -1.56 -24.38
N ALA A 290 19.99 -2.03 -23.84
CA ALA A 290 19.24 -3.14 -24.42
C ALA A 290 18.74 -2.80 -25.83
N THR A 291 18.20 -1.59 -26.04
CA THR A 291 17.75 -1.12 -27.36
C THR A 291 18.91 -0.98 -28.36
N ALA A 292 20.07 -0.48 -27.91
CA ALA A 292 21.25 -0.37 -28.78
C ALA A 292 21.77 -1.74 -29.23
N ILE A 293 21.83 -2.74 -28.34
CA ILE A 293 22.26 -4.10 -28.67
C ILE A 293 21.28 -4.75 -29.66
N THR A 294 19.98 -4.53 -29.51
CA THR A 294 18.99 -5.09 -30.43
C THR A 294 19.04 -4.44 -31.80
N ASN A 295 19.21 -3.13 -31.88
CA ASN A 295 19.37 -2.45 -33.16
C ASN A 295 20.64 -2.94 -33.89
N LEU A 296 21.75 -3.15 -33.16
CA LEU A 296 22.97 -3.73 -33.72
C LEU A 296 22.81 -5.19 -34.18
N ALA A 297 21.98 -5.97 -33.51
CA ALA A 297 21.67 -7.34 -33.92
C ALA A 297 20.78 -7.34 -35.17
N GLU A 298 19.80 -6.44 -35.23
CA GLU A 298 18.89 -6.28 -36.37
C GLU A 298 19.62 -5.81 -37.62
N ASP A 299 20.52 -4.82 -37.49
CA ASP A 299 21.43 -4.38 -38.56
C ASP A 299 22.32 -5.52 -39.06
N ARG A 300 22.85 -6.36 -38.15
CA ARG A 300 23.64 -7.54 -38.53
C ARG A 300 22.82 -8.56 -39.32
N THR A 301 21.57 -8.78 -38.93
CA THR A 301 20.68 -9.69 -39.65
C THR A 301 20.26 -9.13 -41.00
N ALA A 302 19.97 -7.83 -41.09
CA ALA A 302 19.65 -7.15 -42.34
C ALA A 302 20.84 -7.17 -43.31
N ALA A 303 22.05 -6.87 -42.82
CA ALA A 303 23.28 -6.95 -43.60
C ALA A 303 23.56 -8.37 -44.10
N SER A 304 23.33 -9.39 -43.27
CA SER A 304 23.43 -10.80 -43.67
C SER A 304 22.41 -11.14 -44.76
N SER A 305 21.15 -10.74 -44.61
CA SER A 305 20.12 -10.97 -45.64
C SER A 305 20.44 -10.28 -46.96
N THR A 306 20.90 -9.02 -46.95
CA THR A 306 21.33 -8.33 -48.18
C THR A 306 22.55 -8.98 -48.84
N MET A 307 23.49 -9.52 -48.03
CA MET A 307 24.65 -10.25 -48.54
C MET A 307 24.23 -11.58 -49.20
N TRP A 308 23.26 -12.29 -48.62
CA TRP A 308 22.65 -13.47 -49.23
C TRP A 308 21.96 -13.15 -50.56
N PHE A 309 21.13 -12.09 -50.63
CA PHE A 309 20.49 -11.69 -51.88
C PHE A 309 21.49 -11.26 -52.96
N ALA A 310 22.55 -10.52 -52.61
CA ALA A 310 23.61 -10.14 -53.55
C ALA A 310 24.41 -11.35 -54.07
N THR A 311 24.61 -12.38 -53.24
CA THR A 311 25.29 -13.62 -53.64
C THR A 311 24.41 -14.48 -54.55
N VAL A 312 23.09 -14.49 -54.31
CA VAL A 312 22.11 -15.20 -55.15
C VAL A 312 21.95 -14.50 -56.52
N ASP A 313 21.93 -13.17 -56.56
CA ASP A 313 21.87 -12.40 -57.81
C ASP A 313 23.14 -12.53 -58.66
N GLN A 314 24.32 -12.75 -58.04
CA GLN A 314 25.53 -13.09 -58.78
C GLN A 314 25.51 -14.52 -59.35
N MET A 315 24.75 -15.45 -58.77
CA MET A 315 24.63 -16.83 -59.26
C MET A 315 23.58 -17.01 -60.37
N THR A 316 22.65 -16.08 -60.54
CA THR A 316 21.64 -16.11 -61.63
C THR A 316 22.13 -15.51 -62.95
N ILE A 317 23.30 -14.89 -62.98
CA ILE A 317 23.96 -14.40 -64.21
C ILE A 317 24.95 -15.47 -64.71
N ILE A 318 24.44 -16.63 -65.11
CA ILE A 318 25.20 -17.55 -65.98
C ILE A 318 24.92 -17.11 -67.42
N PRO A 319 25.92 -16.68 -68.21
CA PRO A 319 25.70 -16.24 -69.58
C PRO A 319 25.19 -17.44 -70.40
N ARG A 320 23.98 -17.28 -70.95
CA ARG A 320 23.41 -18.21 -71.91
C ARG A 320 24.22 -18.08 -73.18
N ASP A 321 25.19 -18.97 -73.34
CA ASP A 321 26.03 -19.10 -74.52
C ASP A 321 25.13 -19.19 -75.75
N LYS A 322 25.21 -18.18 -76.61
CA LYS A 322 24.59 -18.17 -77.92
C LYS A 322 25.71 -18.46 -78.89
N ASP A 323 25.92 -19.73 -79.22
CA ASP A 323 26.57 -20.09 -80.48
C ASP A 323 26.26 -21.54 -80.89
N LYS A 324 25.72 -21.63 -82.12
CA LYS A 324 25.57 -22.77 -83.05
C LYS A 324 24.40 -23.73 -82.92
#